data_AF-A0A497P1H2-F1
#
_entry.id   AF-A0A497P1H2-F1
#
_cell.length_a   1.000
_cell.length_b   1.000
_cell.length_c   1.000
_cell.angle_alpha   90.00
_cell.angle_beta   90.00
_cell.angle_gamma   90.00
#
_symmetry.space_group_name_H-M   'P 1'
#
loop_
_entity.id
_entity.type
_entity.pdbx_description
1 polymer ?
#
loop_
_entity_poly.entity_id
_entity_poly.type
_entity_poly.pdbx_seq_one_letter_code
_entity_poly.pdbx_strand_id
1 'polypeptide(L)' 'MAMCEWTLADIKNRASNKAFAKVTILTLDIETYKEDLRTGNIGSVTYEEFEQVLEGYKKELQVWNYITELIEKQ' A
#
# COMPACT_ATOMS: atom_id res chain seq x y z
N MET A 1 -31.14 -14.60 8.64
CA MET A 1 -29.90 -13.79 8.69
C MET A 1 -30.02 -12.76 7.57
N ALA A 2 -30.35 -11.51 7.90
CA ALA A 2 -30.47 -10.47 6.89
C ALA A 2 -29.06 -10.10 6.42
N MET A 3 -28.69 -10.54 5.22
CA MET A 3 -27.56 -9.95 4.50
C MET A 3 -27.97 -8.51 4.22
N CYS A 4 -27.35 -7.55 4.91
CA CYS A 4 -27.51 -6.15 4.55
C CYS A 4 -26.93 -5.99 3.14
N GLU A 5 -27.80 -5.84 2.15
CA GLU A 5 -27.38 -5.51 0.80
C GLU A 5 -26.78 -4.11 0.82
N TRP A 6 -25.47 -4.02 0.61
CA TRP A 6 -24.78 -2.74 0.49
C TRP A 6 -25.21 -2.05 -0.78
N THR A 7 -25.43 -0.73 -0.70
CA THR A 7 -25.60 0.07 -1.91
C THR A 7 -24.28 0.16 -2.67
N LEU A 8 -24.34 0.53 -3.95
CA LEU A 8 -23.12 0.79 -4.73
C LEU A 8 -22.25 1.88 -4.08
N ALA A 9 -22.88 2.90 -3.47
CA ALA A 9 -22.17 3.95 -2.75
C ALA A 9 -21.45 3.42 -1.49
N ASP A 10 -22.08 2.50 -0.74
CA ASP A 10 -21.43 1.86 0.41
C ASP A 10 -20.20 1.05 -0.01
N ILE A 11 -20.31 0.31 -1.11
CA ILE A 11 -19.20 -0.48 -1.67
C ILE A 11 -18.08 0.45 -2.12
N LYS A 12 -18.40 1.53 -2.86
CA LYS A 12 -17.41 2.50 -3.32
C LYS A 12 -16.68 3.15 -2.14
N ASN A 13 -17.41 3.66 -1.14
CA ASN A 13 -16.80 4.28 0.05
C ASN A 13 -15.87 3.31 0.80
N ARG A 14 -16.27 2.05 0.94
CA ARG A 14 -15.43 1.01 1.56
C ARG A 14 -14.19 0.71 0.72
N ALA A 15 -14.31 0.68 -0.60
CA ALA A 15 -13.18 0.50 -1.51
C ALA A 15 -12.20 1.67 -1.43
N SER A 16 -12.68 2.91 -1.49
CA SER A 16 -11.89 4.13 -1.32
C SER A 16 -11.14 4.12 0.02
N ASN A 17 -11.82 3.82 1.12
CA ASN A 17 -11.20 3.75 2.45
C ASN A 17 -10.09 2.69 2.54
N LYS A 18 -10.29 1.52 1.91
CA LYS A 18 -9.28 0.46 1.86
C LYS A 18 -8.07 0.86 1.00
N ALA A 19 -8.32 1.44 -0.17
CA ALA A 19 -7.27 1.92 -1.05
C ALA A 19 -6.43 3.00 -0.38
N PHE A 20 -7.09 3.99 0.25
CA PHE A 20 -6.43 5.02 1.06
C PHE A 20 -5.54 4.41 2.14
N ALA A 21 -6.09 3.52 2.99
CA ALA A 21 -5.33 2.91 4.07
C ALA A 21 -4.09 2.15 3.56
N LYS A 22 -4.20 1.47 2.42
CA LYS A 22 -3.10 0.70 1.83
C LYS A 22 -2.03 1.61 1.22
N VAL A 23 -2.42 2.67 0.51
CA VAL A 23 -1.50 3.70 0.01
C VAL A 23 -0.75 4.37 1.16
N THR A 24 -1.46 4.73 2.25
CA THR A 24 -0.85 5.33 3.43
C THR A 24 0.19 4.42 4.06
N ILE A 25 -0.14 3.14 4.31
CA ILE A 25 0.81 2.25 4.99
C ILE A 25 2.02 1.94 4.11
N LEU A 26 1.84 1.73 2.80
CA LEU A 26 2.94 1.51 1.87
C LEU A 26 3.88 2.72 1.82
N THR A 27 3.33 3.95 1.87
CA THR A 27 4.13 5.17 1.90
C THR A 27 4.97 5.23 3.19
N LEU A 28 4.38 4.94 4.35
CA LEU A 28 5.09 4.93 5.62
C LEU A 28 6.18 3.84 5.65
N ASP A 29 5.85 2.62 5.24
CA ASP A 29 6.79 1.50 5.19
C ASP A 29 7.97 1.78 4.26
N ILE A 30 7.72 2.42 3.10
CA ILE A 30 8.78 2.84 2.17
C ILE A 30 9.74 3.83 2.83
N GLU A 31 9.24 4.80 3.58
CA GLU A 31 10.10 5.75 4.29
C GLU A 31 10.87 5.08 5.42
N THR A 32 10.24 4.17 6.16
CA THR A 32 10.93 3.36 7.18
C THR A 32 12.04 2.52 6.57
N TYR A 33 11.78 1.81 5.46
CA TYR A 33 12.79 0.97 4.81
C TYR A 33 13.94 1.77 4.17
N LYS A 34 13.67 2.99 3.67
CA LYS A 34 14.75 3.90 3.25
C LYS A 34 15.65 4.28 4.42
N GLU A 35 15.06 4.54 5.59
CA GLU A 35 15.80 4.86 6.80
C GLU A 35 16.58 3.65 7.34
N ASP A 36 15.99 2.46 7.30
CA ASP A 36 16.67 1.21 7.69
C ASP A 36 17.87 0.93 6.78
N LEU A 37 17.76 1.13 5.47
CA LEU A 37 18.90 1.07 4.54
C LEU A 37 19.96 2.12 4.88
N ARG A 38 19.56 3.35 5.20
CA ARG A 38 20.49 4.43 5.53
C ARG A 38 21.27 4.15 6.83
N THR A 39 20.63 3.50 7.80
CA THR A 39 21.19 3.22 9.13
C THR A 39 21.82 1.84 9.24
N GLY A 40 21.65 0.99 8.23
CA GLY A 40 22.10 -0.41 8.24
C GLY A 40 21.25 -1.32 9.13
N ASN A 41 20.04 -0.91 9.49
CA ASN A 41 19.08 -1.69 10.28
C ASN A 41 18.34 -2.73 9.41
N ILE A 42 19.09 -3.54 8.66
CA ILE A 42 18.55 -4.48 7.65
C ILE A 42 18.49 -5.94 8.14
N GLY A 43 18.77 -6.19 9.42
CA GLY A 43 18.78 -7.53 9.98
C GLY A 43 19.88 -8.43 9.38
N SER A 44 19.55 -9.68 9.09
CA SER A 44 20.51 -10.69 8.61
C SER A 44 20.52 -10.88 7.09
N VAL A 45 19.89 -9.98 6.33
CA VAL A 45 19.94 -9.99 4.87
C VAL A 45 21.04 -9.07 4.35
N THR A 46 21.40 -9.23 3.09
CA THR A 46 22.28 -8.31 2.39
C THR A 46 21.55 -7.00 2.04
N TYR A 47 22.31 -5.93 1.82
CA TYR A 47 21.76 -4.66 1.34
C TYR A 47 20.98 -4.83 0.03
N GLU A 48 21.51 -5.63 -0.89
CA GLU A 48 20.87 -5.89 -2.19
C GLU A 48 19.51 -6.59 -2.02
N GLU A 49 19.43 -7.61 -1.15
CA GLU A 49 18.17 -8.28 -0.85
C GLU A 49 17.14 -7.32 -0.21
N PHE A 50 17.59 -6.45 0.69
CA PHE A 50 16.71 -5.46 1.32
C PHE A 50 16.26 -4.37 0.33
N GLU A 51 17.13 -3.92 -0.58
CA GLU A 51 16.78 -3.00 -1.66
C GLU A 51 15.72 -3.59 -2.59
N GLN A 52 15.79 -4.90 -2.89
CA GLN A 52 14.76 -5.59 -3.67
C GLN A 52 13.40 -5.60 -2.95
N VAL A 53 13.38 -5.76 -1.63
CA VAL A 53 12.14 -5.65 -0.84
C VAL A 53 11.56 -4.23 -0.95
N LEU A 54 12.39 -3.20 -0.75
CA LEU A 54 11.96 -1.80 -0.91
C LEU A 54 11.40 -1.53 -2.31
N GLU A 55 12.04 -2.07 -3.35
CA GLU A 55 11.57 -1.94 -4.73
C GLU A 55 10.22 -2.64 -4.96
N GLY A 56 9.98 -3.77 -4.31
CA GLY A 56 8.67 -4.43 -4.29
C GLY A 56 7.57 -3.52 -3.72
N TYR A 57 7.84 -2.85 -2.59
CA TYR A 57 6.88 -1.93 -1.97
C TYR A 57 6.58 -0.71 -2.85
N LYS A 58 7.59 -0.15 -3.53
CA LYS A 58 7.39 0.96 -4.49
C LYS A 58 6.49 0.55 -5.66
N LYS A 59 6.70 -0.64 -6.21
CA LYS A 59 5.84 -1.20 -7.26
C LYS A 59 4.41 -1.42 -6.77
N GLU A 60 4.26 -1.97 -5.56
CA GLU A 60 2.94 -2.14 -4.95
C GLU A 60 2.23 -0.79 -4.74
N LEU A 61 2.94 0.24 -4.27
CA LEU A 61 2.40 1.60 -4.15
C LEU A 61 1.94 2.15 -5.50
N GLN A 62 2.72 1.96 -6.56
CA GLN A 62 2.33 2.39 -7.91
C GLN A 62 1.03 1.72 -8.37
N VAL A 63 0.88 0.41 -8.13
CA VAL A 63 -0.33 -0.35 -8.47
C VAL A 63 -1.53 0.16 -7.65
N TRP A 64 -1.37 0.41 -6.34
CA TRP A 64 -2.45 0.93 -5.51
C TRP A 64 -2.86 2.36 -5.85
N ASN A 65 -1.92 3.21 -6.28
CA ASN A 65 -2.24 4.54 -6.79
C ASN A 65 -3.12 4.44 -8.05
N TYR A 66 -2.77 3.54 -8.98
CA TYR A 66 -3.59 3.28 -10.16
C TYR A 66 -4.99 2.76 -9.79
N ILE A 67 -5.09 1.80 -8.85
CA ILE A 67 -6.39 1.30 -8.36
C ILE A 67 -7.20 2.43 -7.72
N THR A 68 -6.58 3.29 -6.93
CA THR A 68 -7.24 4.43 -6.28
C THR A 68 -7.85 5.36 -7.33
N GLU A 69 -7.09 5.69 -8.38
CA GLU A 69 -7.62 6.49 -9.49
C GLU A 69 -8.83 5.84 -10.16
N LEU A 70 -8.80 4.51 -10.38
CA LEU A 70 -9.92 3.78 -10.98
C LEU A 70 -11.15 3.77 -10.09
N ILE A 71 -10.99 3.72 -8.77
CA ILE A 71 -12.10 3.78 -7.81
C ILE A 71 -12.72 5.18 -7.81
N GLU A 72 -11.90 6.23 -7.78
CA GLU A 72 -12.41 7.61 -7.68
C GLU A 72 -13.04 8.12 -8.98
N LYS A 73 -12.63 7.60 -10.15
CA LYS A 73 -13.20 7.95 -11.47
C LYS A 73 -14.57 7.31 -11.77
N GLN A 74 -14.98 6.29 -11.02
CA GLN A 74 -16.29 5.62 -11.17
C GLN A 74 -17.42 6.45 -10.55
#